data_AF-A0A6I1KPZ1-F1
#
_entry.id   AF-A0A6I1KPZ1-F1
#
_cell.length_a   1.000
_cell.length_b   1.000
_cell.length_c   1.000
_cell.angle_alpha   90.00
_cell.angle_beta   90.00
_cell.angle_gamma   90.00
#
_symmetry.space_group_name_H-M   'P 1'
#
loop_
_entity.id
_entity.type
_entity.pdbx_description
1 polymer ?
#
loop_
_entity_poly.entity_id
_entity_poly.type
_entity_poly.pdbx_seq_one_letter_code
_entity_poly.pdbx_strand_id
1 'polypeptide(L)'
;MLNKLRSNEGFTLIELLIVVAIIGILAAIAIPQFSKYRTQGFNSSGNSDMRNIRTSEESLYAEWQHYGLTQAIAAIAALPGGGNWGAGALVTPTAALPICIITTDDNNLTARGLQIPVGNNVTVRADTSAAGAGDGGSFTLASKHLQGDVVYAADSDSTANYKMTYSAVGPVGLNAGFPLTAAFVILPVNNTDQYEGVANWVKM
;
A
#
# COMPACT_ATOMS: atom_id res chain seq x y z
N MET A 1 51.58 50.13 -20.53
CA MET A 1 50.79 48.99 -20.01
C MET A 1 49.32 49.40 -20.05
N LEU A 2 48.51 48.82 -20.91
CA LEU A 2 47.10 49.21 -21.08
C LEU A 2 46.24 48.44 -20.06
N ASN A 3 45.69 49.15 -19.07
CA ASN A 3 44.85 48.56 -18.05
C ASN A 3 43.44 48.37 -18.61
N LYS A 4 43.09 47.12 -18.96
CA LYS A 4 41.76 46.76 -19.47
C LYS A 4 40.75 46.92 -18.34
N LEU A 5 40.03 48.04 -18.34
CA LEU A 5 38.89 48.27 -17.45
C LEU A 5 37.86 47.17 -17.72
N ARG A 6 37.72 46.25 -16.76
CA ARG A 6 36.70 45.20 -16.82
C ARG A 6 35.35 45.87 -16.58
N SER A 7 34.49 45.90 -17.61
CA SER A 7 33.10 46.32 -17.46
C SER A 7 32.42 45.33 -16.53
N ASN A 8 32.10 45.77 -15.30
CA ASN A 8 31.24 45.02 -14.40
C ASN A 8 29.80 45.42 -14.73
N GLU A 9 29.21 44.75 -15.70
CA GLU A 9 27.79 44.87 -16.02
C GLU A 9 27.00 44.18 -14.90
N GLY A 10 26.29 44.99 -14.10
CA GLY A 10 25.39 44.49 -13.07
C GLY A 10 24.04 44.06 -13.66
N PHE A 11 23.41 43.06 -13.06
CA PHE A 11 22.07 42.59 -13.43
C PHE A 11 21.04 43.71 -13.20
N THR A 12 20.15 43.96 -14.16
CA THR A 12 19.10 44.96 -13.98
C THR A 12 17.95 44.41 -13.14
N LEU A 13 17.27 45.29 -12.39
CA LEU A 13 16.09 44.90 -11.61
C LEU A 13 14.96 44.36 -12.50
N ILE A 14 14.83 44.88 -13.72
CA ILE A 14 13.80 44.47 -14.67
C ILE A 14 14.05 43.05 -15.21
N GLU A 15 15.32 42.68 -15.46
CA GLU A 15 15.67 41.31 -15.86
C GLU A 15 15.28 40.31 -14.77
N LEU A 16 15.55 40.63 -13.51
CA LEU A 16 15.20 39.77 -12.38
C LEU A 16 13.66 39.66 -12.24
N LEU A 17 12.93 40.76 -12.42
CA LEU A 17 11.47 40.80 -12.33
C LEU A 17 10.79 39.91 -13.37
N ILE A 18 11.26 39.95 -14.63
CA ILE A 18 10.72 39.12 -15.71
C ILE A 18 11.01 37.64 -15.43
N VAL A 19 12.21 37.30 -14.94
CA VAL A 19 12.57 35.92 -14.62
C VAL A 19 11.65 35.35 -13.54
N VAL A 20 11.39 36.09 -12.46
CA VAL A 20 10.49 35.63 -11.38
C VAL A 20 9.06 35.51 -11.88
N ALA A 21 8.60 36.40 -12.77
CA ALA A 21 7.27 36.31 -13.38
C ALA A 21 7.12 35.02 -14.22
N ILE A 22 8.12 34.67 -15.04
CA ILE A 22 8.11 33.45 -15.85
C ILE A 22 8.14 32.20 -14.95
N ILE A 23 9.02 32.16 -13.93
CA ILE A 23 9.08 31.05 -12.97
C ILE A 23 7.75 30.90 -12.22
N GLY A 24 7.08 32.01 -11.86
CA GLY A 24 5.77 31.99 -11.23
C GLY A 24 4.70 31.31 -12.08
N ILE A 25 4.65 31.61 -13.38
CA ILE A 25 3.71 30.98 -14.32
C ILE A 25 3.99 29.48 -14.45
N LEU A 26 5.27 29.10 -14.62
CA LEU A 26 5.65 27.70 -14.74
C LEU A 26 5.34 26.90 -13.46
N ALA A 27 5.63 27.47 -12.29
CA ALA A 27 5.36 26.84 -11.00
C ALA A 27 3.86 26.61 -10.77
N ALA A 28 3.01 27.55 -11.17
CA ALA A 28 1.56 27.44 -11.02
C ALA A 28 0.96 26.22 -11.74
N ILE A 29 1.51 25.84 -12.90
CA ILE A 29 1.08 24.66 -13.66
C ILE A 29 1.81 23.40 -13.17
N ALA A 30 3.12 23.50 -12.92
CA ALA A 30 3.95 22.35 -12.59
C ALA A 30 3.63 21.75 -11.21
N ILE A 31 3.37 22.57 -10.18
CA ILE A 31 3.11 22.11 -8.81
C ILE A 31 1.92 21.14 -8.72
N PRO A 32 0.71 21.47 -9.22
CA PRO A 32 -0.43 20.55 -9.12
C PRO A 32 -0.22 19.27 -9.94
N GLN A 33 0.44 19.36 -11.11
CA GLN A 33 0.74 18.19 -11.93
C GLN A 33 1.75 17.26 -11.25
N PHE A 34 2.83 17.82 -10.69
CA PHE A 34 3.85 17.06 -9.98
C PHE A 34 3.28 16.36 -8.74
N SER A 35 2.39 17.03 -8.01
CA SER A 35 1.69 16.44 -6.86
C SER A 35 0.89 15.19 -7.27
N LYS A 36 0.11 15.27 -8.35
CA LYS A 36 -0.64 14.11 -8.88
C LYS A 36 0.27 12.98 -9.32
N TYR A 37 1.36 13.30 -10.01
CA TYR A 37 2.34 12.29 -10.44
C TYR A 37 2.98 11.57 -9.25
N ARG A 38 3.31 12.31 -8.19
CA ARG A 38 3.84 11.73 -6.94
C ARG A 38 2.84 10.78 -6.29
N THR A 39 1.56 11.16 -6.22
CA THR A 39 0.49 10.27 -5.70
C THR A 39 0.35 8.99 -6.52
N GLN A 40 0.46 9.07 -7.86
CA GLN A 40 0.43 7.87 -8.70
C GLN A 40 1.61 6.93 -8.43
N GLY A 41 2.81 7.47 -8.18
CA GLY A 41 3.96 6.66 -7.76
C GLY A 41 3.73 5.93 -6.42
N PHE A 42 3.11 6.62 -5.47
CA PHE A 42 2.71 6.01 -4.19
C PHE A 42 1.67 4.91 -4.37
N ASN A 43 0.66 5.14 -5.21
CA ASN A 43 -0.35 4.13 -5.53
C ASN A 43 0.26 2.91 -6.22
N SER A 44 1.20 3.11 -7.14
CA SER A 44 1.93 2.01 -7.78
C SER A 44 2.69 1.16 -6.77
N SER A 45 3.25 1.78 -5.72
CA SER A 45 3.92 1.06 -4.63
C SER A 45 2.93 0.20 -3.85
N GLY A 46 1.78 0.77 -3.47
CA GLY A 46 0.68 0.01 -2.85
C GLY A 46 0.23 -1.19 -3.68
N ASN A 47 -0.07 -0.98 -4.97
CA ASN A 47 -0.48 -2.06 -5.88
C ASN A 47 0.58 -3.17 -6.00
N SER A 48 1.86 -2.81 -6.01
CA SER A 48 2.95 -3.79 -6.08
C SER A 48 2.99 -4.67 -4.83
N ASP A 49 2.87 -4.07 -3.64
CA ASP A 49 2.86 -4.83 -2.38
C ASP A 49 1.61 -5.71 -2.24
N MET A 50 0.46 -5.24 -2.74
CA MET A 50 -0.77 -6.04 -2.79
C MET A 50 -0.55 -7.35 -3.57
N ARG A 51 0.10 -7.25 -4.74
CA ARG A 51 0.42 -8.41 -5.58
C ARG A 51 1.46 -9.32 -4.92
N ASN A 52 2.46 -8.75 -4.26
CA ASN A 52 3.47 -9.53 -3.53
C ASN A 52 2.83 -10.38 -2.42
N ILE A 53 1.88 -9.81 -1.67
CA ILE A 53 1.14 -10.52 -0.63
C ILE A 53 0.28 -11.61 -1.26
N ARG A 54 -0.43 -11.33 -2.35
CA ARG A 54 -1.23 -12.34 -3.06
C ARG A 54 -0.39 -13.56 -3.50
N THR A 55 0.75 -13.33 -4.12
CA THR A 55 1.67 -14.43 -4.50
C THR A 55 2.20 -15.19 -3.29
N SER A 56 2.37 -14.51 -2.16
CA SER A 56 2.81 -15.13 -0.92
C SER A 56 1.72 -16.01 -0.30
N GLU A 57 0.46 -15.58 -0.33
CA GLU A 57 -0.70 -16.41 0.05
C GLU A 57 -0.80 -17.67 -0.82
N GLU A 58 -0.63 -17.54 -2.13
CA GLU A 58 -0.62 -18.68 -3.06
C GLU A 58 0.53 -19.65 -2.74
N SER A 59 1.71 -19.14 -2.36
CA SER A 59 2.84 -19.96 -1.93
C SER A 59 2.58 -20.70 -0.62
N LEU A 60 1.94 -20.02 0.36
CA LEU A 60 1.57 -20.63 1.64
C LEU A 60 0.57 -21.78 1.44
N TYR A 61 -0.43 -21.54 0.59
CA TYR A 61 -1.42 -22.56 0.27
C TYR A 61 -0.78 -23.75 -0.46
N ALA A 62 0.11 -23.51 -1.42
CA ALA A 62 0.80 -24.57 -2.13
C ALA A 62 1.64 -25.48 -1.22
N GLU A 63 2.24 -24.93 -0.15
CA GLU A 63 3.10 -25.68 0.76
C GLU A 63 2.32 -26.33 1.92
N TRP A 64 1.40 -25.59 2.55
CA TRP A 64 0.77 -25.98 3.81
C TRP A 64 -0.76 -26.09 3.72
N GLN A 65 -1.34 -25.84 2.55
CA GLN A 65 -2.80 -25.91 2.28
C GLN A 65 -3.60 -24.97 3.18
N HIS A 66 -3.00 -23.87 3.62
CA HIS A 66 -3.60 -22.87 4.51
C HIS A 66 -3.19 -21.48 4.01
N TYR A 67 -4.14 -20.55 3.95
CA TYR A 67 -3.84 -19.12 3.83
C TYR A 67 -3.46 -18.53 5.18
N GLY A 68 -2.81 -17.37 5.19
CA GLY A 68 -2.35 -16.72 6.41
C GLY A 68 -2.87 -15.30 6.59
N LEU A 69 -2.70 -14.79 7.81
CA LEU A 69 -2.99 -13.40 8.12
C LEU A 69 -1.71 -12.63 8.43
N THR A 70 -1.76 -11.33 8.20
CA THR A 70 -0.66 -10.44 8.53
C THR A 70 -0.49 -10.27 10.03
N GLN A 71 0.75 -10.25 10.50
CA GLN A 71 1.07 -10.00 11.90
C GLN A 71 2.07 -8.89 12.09
N ALA A 72 1.89 -8.14 13.17
CA ALA A 72 2.77 -7.04 13.58
C ALA A 72 4.05 -7.53 14.31
N ILE A 73 4.33 -8.84 14.34
CA ILE A 73 5.47 -9.38 15.07
C ILE A 73 6.76 -9.16 14.26
N ALA A 74 7.76 -8.53 14.89
CA ALA A 74 9.04 -8.16 14.28
C ALA A 74 10.03 -9.33 14.06
N ALA A 75 9.68 -10.57 14.42
CA ALA A 75 10.56 -11.73 14.27
C ALA A 75 9.79 -13.06 14.14
N ILE A 76 10.30 -13.95 13.28
CA ILE A 76 9.82 -15.32 13.03
C ILE A 76 9.79 -16.20 14.32
N ALA A 77 10.49 -15.80 15.39
CA ALA A 77 10.70 -16.65 16.58
C ALA A 77 9.46 -16.84 17.49
N ALA A 78 8.38 -16.10 17.27
CA ALA A 78 7.15 -16.20 18.06
C ALA A 78 5.90 -16.26 17.17
N LEU A 79 5.95 -17.05 16.09
CA LEU A 79 4.75 -17.37 15.32
C LEU A 79 3.72 -17.98 16.29
N PRO A 80 2.49 -17.44 16.37
CA PRO A 80 1.48 -18.01 17.25
C PRO A 80 1.20 -19.44 16.82
N GLY A 81 1.09 -20.34 17.80
CA GLY A 81 0.61 -21.70 17.57
C GLY A 81 -0.80 -21.71 16.99
N GLY A 82 -1.23 -22.88 16.51
CA GLY A 82 -2.42 -23.05 15.67
C GLY A 82 -3.70 -22.34 16.13
N GLY A 83 -4.58 -22.09 15.16
CA GLY A 83 -5.77 -21.27 15.37
C GLY A 83 -5.61 -19.81 14.94
N ASN A 84 -4.62 -19.49 14.11
CA ASN A 84 -4.39 -18.14 13.62
C ASN A 84 -5.33 -17.85 12.44
N TRP A 85 -6.54 -17.39 12.75
CA TRP A 85 -7.59 -17.14 11.76
C TRP A 85 -8.32 -15.83 12.02
N GLY A 86 -8.86 -15.22 10.95
CA GLY A 86 -9.67 -14.02 11.05
C GLY A 86 -8.92 -12.75 10.62
N ALA A 87 -9.15 -11.67 11.35
CA ALA A 87 -8.60 -10.36 11.03
C ALA A 87 -7.10 -10.26 11.32
N GLY A 88 -6.30 -10.05 10.29
CA GLY A 88 -4.88 -9.72 10.40
C GLY A 88 -4.61 -8.33 10.97
N ALA A 89 -3.39 -8.17 11.45
CA ALA A 89 -2.87 -6.90 11.91
C ALA A 89 -2.60 -5.96 10.73
N LEU A 90 -2.85 -4.67 10.91
CA LEU A 90 -2.38 -3.64 10.00
C LEU A 90 -0.88 -3.48 10.18
N VAL A 91 -0.12 -3.81 9.14
CA VAL A 91 1.34 -3.71 9.17
C VAL A 91 1.76 -2.50 8.33
N THR A 92 2.26 -1.46 9.00
CA THR A 92 2.90 -0.32 8.36
C THR A 92 4.38 -0.33 8.73
N PRO A 93 5.28 -0.82 7.86
CA PRO A 93 6.70 -0.77 8.13
C PRO A 93 7.13 0.71 8.25
N THR A 94 7.59 1.10 9.43
CA THR A 94 8.07 2.47 9.70
C THR A 94 9.57 2.54 9.99
N ALA A 95 10.30 1.41 10.11
CA ALA A 95 11.76 1.40 10.23
C ALA A 95 12.46 0.02 10.04
N ALA A 96 13.80 0.12 9.89
CA ALA A 96 14.90 -0.86 9.80
C ALA A 96 14.86 -1.94 8.70
N LEU A 97 13.79 -2.71 8.56
CA LEU A 97 13.57 -3.59 7.41
C LEU A 97 12.07 -3.58 7.12
N PRO A 98 11.65 -3.10 5.94
CA PRO A 98 10.23 -3.01 5.65
C PRO A 98 9.73 -4.40 5.27
N ILE A 99 9.38 -5.18 6.29
CA ILE A 99 8.93 -6.57 6.16
C ILE A 99 7.61 -6.72 6.89
N CYS A 100 6.67 -7.40 6.26
CA CYS A 100 5.49 -7.97 6.88
C CYS A 100 5.68 -9.47 7.02
N ILE A 101 5.10 -10.09 8.04
CA ILE A 101 5.03 -11.54 8.14
C ILE A 101 3.58 -11.95 7.95
N ILE A 102 3.33 -12.84 6.99
CA ILE A 102 2.08 -13.57 6.90
C ILE A 102 2.26 -14.88 7.66
N THR A 103 1.30 -15.21 8.48
CA THR A 103 1.39 -16.29 9.46
C THR A 103 0.15 -17.15 9.40
N THR A 104 0.35 -18.45 9.50
CA THR A 104 -0.71 -19.47 9.47
C THR A 104 -0.26 -20.67 10.30
N ASP A 105 -1.03 -21.73 10.30
CA ASP A 105 -0.66 -23.06 10.74
C ASP A 105 -0.72 -24.08 9.59
N ASP A 106 -0.13 -25.25 9.79
CA ASP A 106 -0.36 -26.39 8.88
C ASP A 106 -1.46 -27.31 9.40
N ASN A 107 -1.76 -28.38 8.65
CA ASN A 107 -2.72 -29.42 9.04
C ASN A 107 -2.44 -30.07 10.41
N ASN A 108 -1.23 -29.92 10.97
CA ASN A 108 -0.82 -30.42 12.28
C ASN A 108 -0.83 -29.32 13.36
N LEU A 109 -1.43 -28.15 13.07
CA LEU A 109 -1.45 -26.97 13.94
C LEU A 109 -0.06 -26.43 14.28
N THR A 110 0.94 -26.74 13.44
CA THR A 110 2.31 -26.22 13.59
C THR A 110 2.36 -24.82 13.02
N ALA A 111 2.91 -23.88 13.78
CA ALA A 111 3.01 -22.50 13.35
C ALA A 111 3.89 -22.35 12.10
N ARG A 112 3.41 -21.56 11.15
CA ARG A 112 4.03 -21.30 9.85
C ARG A 112 4.03 -19.80 9.57
N GLY A 113 4.98 -19.36 8.76
CA GLY A 113 5.00 -17.98 8.33
C GLY A 113 6.02 -17.68 7.26
N LEU A 114 5.70 -16.64 6.48
CA LEU A 114 6.49 -16.16 5.38
C LEU A 114 6.74 -14.66 5.56
N GLN A 115 8.00 -14.26 5.43
CA GLN A 115 8.38 -12.86 5.41
C GLN A 115 8.21 -12.29 4.01
N ILE A 116 7.59 -11.12 3.93
CA ILE A 116 7.27 -10.43 2.68
C ILE A 116 7.85 -9.02 2.76
N PRO A 117 8.75 -8.65 1.82
CA PRO A 117 9.17 -7.27 1.67
C PRO A 117 7.96 -6.39 1.34
N VAL A 118 7.87 -5.26 2.03
CA VAL A 118 6.82 -4.26 1.83
C VAL A 118 7.46 -2.93 1.50
N GLY A 119 6.78 -2.10 0.71
CA GLY A 119 7.21 -0.76 0.38
C GLY A 119 7.22 0.15 1.60
N ASN A 120 8.12 1.13 1.59
CA ASN A 120 8.17 2.15 2.62
C ASN A 120 6.82 2.88 2.72
N ASN A 121 6.29 3.05 3.93
CA ASN A 121 5.00 3.67 4.19
C ASN A 121 3.80 3.02 3.48
N VAL A 122 3.92 1.77 3.03
CA VAL A 122 2.78 0.98 2.55
C VAL A 122 2.23 0.19 3.72
N THR A 123 0.98 0.48 4.08
CA THR A 123 0.26 -0.35 5.04
C THR A 123 -0.37 -1.51 4.31
N VAL A 124 -0.20 -2.71 4.86
CA VAL A 124 -0.78 -3.94 4.33
C VAL A 124 -1.56 -4.68 5.40
N ARG A 125 -2.53 -5.48 4.96
CA ARG A 125 -3.25 -6.42 5.81
C ARG A 125 -3.77 -7.57 4.96
N ALA A 126 -3.65 -8.78 5.49
CA ALA A 126 -4.30 -9.97 4.98
C ALA A 126 -5.10 -10.60 6.11
N ASP A 127 -6.34 -10.92 5.81
CA ASP A 127 -7.31 -11.55 6.70
C ASP A 127 -7.61 -12.94 6.14
N THR A 128 -7.86 -13.90 7.02
CA THR A 128 -8.29 -15.26 6.64
C THR A 128 -9.65 -15.58 7.21
N SER A 129 -10.40 -16.47 6.56
CA SER A 129 -11.66 -16.95 7.12
C SER A 129 -11.38 -17.83 8.34
N ALA A 130 -12.28 -17.83 9.33
CA ALA A 130 -12.11 -18.63 10.54
C ALA A 130 -12.03 -20.13 10.20
N ALA A 131 -11.02 -20.87 10.70
CA ALA A 131 -10.95 -22.30 10.48
C ALA A 131 -12.16 -23.04 11.06
N GLY A 132 -12.92 -23.62 10.15
CA GLY A 132 -13.98 -24.59 10.38
C GLY A 132 -14.36 -25.37 9.12
N ALA A 133 -13.72 -25.08 7.99
CA ALA A 133 -13.85 -25.80 6.73
C ALA A 133 -12.47 -26.39 6.41
N GLY A 134 -12.38 -27.70 6.14
CA GLY A 134 -11.12 -28.40 5.87
C GLY A 134 -10.51 -28.08 4.50
N ASP A 135 -10.55 -26.81 4.08
CA ASP A 135 -10.18 -26.31 2.75
C ASP A 135 -9.04 -25.28 2.76
N GLY A 136 -8.49 -24.93 3.94
CA GLY A 136 -7.42 -23.93 4.08
C GLY A 136 -7.90 -22.49 4.12
N GLY A 137 -9.22 -22.27 4.21
CA GLY A 137 -9.86 -20.97 4.30
C GLY A 137 -9.88 -20.18 2.98
N SER A 138 -10.41 -18.96 3.04
CA SER A 138 -10.27 -17.91 2.03
C SER A 138 -9.48 -16.75 2.63
N PHE A 139 -8.85 -15.94 1.79
CA PHE A 139 -8.18 -14.72 2.23
C PHE A 139 -8.76 -13.50 1.53
N THR A 140 -8.78 -12.39 2.26
CA THR A 140 -8.78 -11.06 1.65
C THR A 140 -7.52 -10.34 2.05
N LEU A 141 -7.07 -9.45 1.19
CA LEU A 141 -5.95 -8.60 1.50
C LEU A 141 -6.17 -7.21 0.95
N ALA A 142 -5.55 -6.23 1.59
CA ALA A 142 -5.45 -4.90 1.02
C ALA A 142 -4.11 -4.23 1.34
N SER A 143 -3.76 -3.27 0.49
CA SER A 143 -2.64 -2.39 0.69
C SER A 143 -3.01 -0.93 0.41
N LYS A 144 -2.32 -0.02 1.08
CA LYS A 144 -2.43 1.41 0.84
C LYS A 144 -1.12 2.11 1.21
N HIS A 145 -0.60 2.93 0.31
CA HIS A 145 0.47 3.86 0.67
C HIS A 145 -0.09 5.01 1.54
N LEU A 146 0.58 5.40 2.62
CA LEU A 146 0.12 6.46 3.53
C LEU A 146 -0.17 7.78 2.78
N GLN A 147 0.63 8.09 1.77
CA GLN A 147 0.48 9.28 0.92
C GLN A 147 -0.25 9.00 -0.40
N GLY A 148 -0.70 7.77 -0.62
CA GLY A 148 -1.54 7.40 -1.76
C GLY A 148 -3.02 7.60 -1.44
N ASP A 149 -3.81 7.78 -2.49
CA ASP A 149 -5.26 7.98 -2.44
C ASP A 149 -6.05 6.73 -2.87
N VAL A 150 -5.38 5.65 -3.30
CA VAL A 150 -6.04 4.41 -3.70
C VAL A 150 -5.71 3.28 -2.73
N VAL A 151 -6.74 2.53 -2.34
CA VAL A 151 -6.62 1.23 -1.69
C VAL A 151 -6.69 0.16 -2.77
N TYR A 152 -5.79 -0.81 -2.70
CA TYR A 152 -5.80 -2.00 -3.56
C TYR A 152 -6.16 -3.20 -2.73
N ALA A 153 -7.00 -4.09 -3.25
CA ALA A 153 -7.40 -5.30 -2.56
C ALA A 153 -7.51 -6.50 -3.49
N ALA A 154 -7.39 -7.69 -2.92
CA ALA A 154 -7.60 -8.95 -3.61
C ALA A 154 -8.33 -9.93 -2.70
N ASP A 155 -8.93 -10.92 -3.35
CA ASP A 155 -9.65 -12.04 -2.75
C ASP A 155 -9.07 -13.34 -3.32
N SER A 156 -9.09 -14.38 -2.51
CA SER A 156 -8.73 -15.75 -2.85
C SER A 156 -9.62 -16.39 -3.92
N ASP A 157 -10.91 -16.03 -3.98
CA ASP A 157 -11.87 -16.69 -4.87
C ASP A 157 -12.08 -15.97 -6.22
N SER A 158 -11.36 -14.86 -6.42
CA SER A 158 -11.46 -14.01 -7.60
C SER A 158 -10.09 -13.75 -8.20
N THR A 159 -9.86 -14.08 -9.47
CA THR A 159 -8.60 -13.76 -10.17
C THR A 159 -8.40 -12.26 -10.40
N ALA A 160 -9.45 -11.48 -10.19
CA ALA A 160 -9.41 -10.05 -10.33
C ALA A 160 -8.74 -9.37 -9.14
N ASN A 161 -8.27 -8.17 -9.39
CA ASN A 161 -7.79 -7.27 -8.36
C ASN A 161 -8.74 -6.08 -8.27
N TYR A 162 -8.90 -5.53 -7.08
CA TYR A 162 -9.85 -4.48 -6.78
C TYR A 162 -9.14 -3.22 -6.34
N LYS A 163 -9.75 -2.07 -6.63
CA LYS A 163 -9.32 -0.79 -6.13
C LYS A 163 -10.49 0.04 -5.64
N MET A 164 -10.22 0.89 -4.67
CA MET A 164 -11.13 1.92 -4.22
C MET A 164 -10.34 3.23 -4.13
N THR A 165 -10.82 4.26 -4.82
CA THR A 165 -10.27 5.61 -4.65
C THR A 165 -10.87 6.21 -3.39
N TYR A 166 -10.01 6.53 -2.43
CA TYR A 166 -10.40 7.24 -1.25
C TYR A 166 -10.56 8.74 -1.58
N SER A 167 -11.80 9.19 -1.67
CA SER A 167 -12.13 10.61 -1.75
C SER A 167 -12.53 11.07 -0.35
N ALA A 168 -11.63 11.74 0.37
CA ALA A 168 -12.02 12.41 1.60
C ALA A 168 -13.15 13.41 1.27
N VAL A 169 -14.29 13.28 1.93
CA VAL A 169 -15.36 14.27 1.86
C VAL A 169 -14.80 15.59 2.45
N GLY A 170 -14.49 16.57 1.60
CA GLY A 170 -14.40 17.98 2.01
C GLY A 170 -13.27 18.82 1.39
N PRO A 171 -13.49 20.15 1.22
CA PRO A 171 -12.49 21.10 0.77
C PRO A 171 -11.61 21.54 1.95
N VAL A 172 -10.74 20.66 2.42
CA VAL A 172 -9.59 21.05 3.23
C VAL A 172 -8.41 20.27 2.72
N GLY A 173 -7.40 20.99 2.24
CA GLY A 173 -6.16 20.38 1.79
C GLY A 173 -5.60 19.48 2.88
N LEU A 174 -5.25 18.26 2.50
CA LEU A 174 -4.08 17.48 2.93
C LEU A 174 -4.27 16.04 2.42
N ASN A 175 -3.56 15.74 1.34
CA ASN A 175 -3.23 14.39 0.91
C ASN A 175 -2.27 13.75 1.95
N ALA A 176 -2.77 13.48 3.16
CA ALA A 176 -1.94 13.14 4.31
C ALA A 176 -2.35 11.82 4.97
N GLY A 177 -1.49 10.81 4.80
CA GLY A 177 -1.02 9.98 5.91
C GLY A 177 -2.01 9.04 6.59
N PHE A 178 -3.24 8.88 6.09
CA PHE A 178 -4.17 7.94 6.70
C PHE A 178 -3.77 6.50 6.36
N PRO A 179 -3.47 5.66 7.37
CA PRO A 179 -3.13 4.26 7.14
C PRO A 179 -4.34 3.50 6.60
N LEU A 180 -4.08 2.30 6.07
CA LEU A 180 -5.16 1.32 5.89
C LEU A 180 -5.84 1.11 7.26
N THR A 181 -7.15 0.97 7.28
CA THR A 181 -7.96 0.72 8.49
C THR A 181 -8.78 -0.54 8.27
N ALA A 182 -9.29 -1.12 9.36
CA ALA A 182 -10.09 -2.34 9.30
C ALA A 182 -11.35 -2.20 8.42
N ALA A 183 -11.88 -0.98 8.23
CA ALA A 183 -13.06 -0.75 7.39
C ALA A 183 -12.78 -0.84 5.88
N PHE A 184 -11.51 -0.84 5.48
CA PHE A 184 -11.10 -0.94 4.07
C PHE A 184 -10.78 -2.37 3.63
N VAL A 185 -10.74 -3.33 4.56
CA VAL A 185 -10.61 -4.76 4.25
C VAL A 185 -11.92 -5.43 4.63
N ILE A 186 -12.55 -6.09 3.68
CA ILE A 186 -13.77 -6.85 3.93
C ILE A 186 -13.32 -8.24 4.36
N LEU A 187 -13.84 -8.74 5.47
CA LEU A 187 -13.42 -10.05 5.97
C LEU A 187 -13.78 -11.14 4.95
N PRO A 188 -12.88 -12.11 4.73
CA PRO A 188 -13.10 -13.17 3.77
C PRO A 188 -14.28 -14.05 4.18
N VAL A 189 -15.06 -14.44 3.18
CA VAL A 189 -16.18 -15.39 3.28
C VAL A 189 -16.01 -16.41 2.16
N ASN A 190 -15.99 -17.70 2.48
CA ASN A 190 -15.73 -18.74 1.48
C ASN A 190 -16.71 -18.65 0.30
N ASN A 191 -16.18 -18.79 -0.91
CA ASN A 191 -16.94 -18.85 -2.18
C ASN A 191 -17.85 -17.63 -2.41
N THR A 192 -17.42 -16.44 -2.01
CA THR A 192 -18.14 -15.19 -2.23
C THR A 192 -17.14 -14.07 -2.45
N ASP A 193 -17.13 -13.49 -3.66
CA ASP A 193 -16.26 -12.34 -3.94
C ASP A 193 -16.64 -11.16 -3.04
N GLN A 194 -15.73 -10.76 -2.16
CA GLN A 194 -16.07 -9.74 -1.15
C GLN A 194 -15.98 -8.31 -1.67
N TYR A 195 -15.46 -8.08 -2.87
CA TYR A 195 -15.30 -6.74 -3.44
C TYR A 195 -16.16 -6.51 -4.68
N GLU A 196 -16.57 -7.56 -5.39
CA GLU A 196 -17.43 -7.45 -6.56
C GLU A 196 -18.84 -6.96 -6.20
N GLY A 197 -19.30 -5.91 -6.88
CA GLY A 197 -20.60 -5.31 -6.63
C GLY A 197 -20.71 -4.50 -5.33
N VAL A 198 -19.62 -4.37 -4.55
CA VAL A 198 -19.60 -3.54 -3.33
C VAL A 198 -19.39 -2.07 -3.69
N ALA A 199 -20.12 -1.19 -3.02
CA ALA A 199 -20.04 0.26 -3.26
C ALA A 199 -18.59 0.78 -3.13
N ASN A 200 -18.19 1.63 -4.07
CA ASN A 200 -16.87 2.27 -4.18
C ASN A 200 -15.70 1.35 -4.59
N TRP A 201 -15.89 0.04 -4.62
CA TRP A 201 -14.90 -0.89 -5.17
C TRP A 201 -15.07 -1.04 -6.67
N VAL A 202 -13.93 -1.05 -7.37
CA VAL A 202 -13.85 -1.15 -8.82
C VAL A 202 -12.86 -2.25 -9.17
N LYS A 203 -13.31 -3.18 -10.02
CA LYS A 203 -12.49 -4.23 -10.62
C LYS A 203 -11.45 -3.61 -11.55
N MET A 204 -10.20 -4.05 -11.45
CA MET A 204 -9.07 -3.54 -12.23
C MET A 204 -8.78 -4.33 -13.50
#